data_AF-A0A843T632-F1
#
_entry.id   AF-A0A843T632-F1
#
_cell.length_a   1.000
_cell.length_b   1.000
_cell.length_c   1.000
_cell.angle_alpha   90.00
_cell.angle_beta   90.00
_cell.angle_gamma   90.00
#
_symmetry.space_group_name_H-M   'P 1'
#
loop_
_entity.id
_entity.type
_entity.pdbx_description
1 polymer ?
#
loop_
_entity_poly.entity_id
_entity_poly.type
_entity_poly.pdbx_seq_one_letter_code
_entity_poly.pdbx_strand_id
1 'polypeptide(L)'
;MGYLYEAMDRAKELIQMNNKTTYAKWWEIIDRRWEYTLHHDLRAAGYFFNSQYMYRTDGRNENYHNASEVLIGVKNVIRRMLDNEDRAIIACKQMHDYRLQPTTLVLARHKE
;
A
#
# COMPACT_ATOMS: atom_id res chain seq x y z
N MET A 1 3.49 -4.52 10.52
CA MET A 1 2.39 -3.55 10.76
C MET A 1 1.65 -3.13 9.48
N GLY A 2 1.57 -3.97 8.43
CA GLY A 2 0.72 -3.71 7.25
C GLY A 2 -0.45 -4.69 7.07
N TYR A 3 -0.59 -5.67 7.97
CA TYR A 3 -1.44 -6.84 7.77
C TYR A 3 -2.92 -6.54 7.62
N LEU A 4 -3.40 -5.51 8.33
CA LEU A 4 -4.80 -5.15 8.26
C LEU A 4 -5.15 -4.46 6.92
N TYR A 5 -4.23 -3.68 6.34
CA TYR A 5 -4.43 -3.09 5.02
C TYR A 5 -4.50 -4.19 3.96
N GLU A 6 -3.56 -5.14 3.99
CA GLU A 6 -3.55 -6.29 3.07
C GLU A 6 -4.79 -7.18 3.24
N ALA A 7 -5.20 -7.47 4.48
CA ALA A 7 -6.38 -8.30 4.74
C ALA A 7 -7.66 -7.64 4.22
N MET A 8 -7.76 -6.32 4.35
CA MET A 8 -8.84 -5.53 3.76
C MET A 8 -8.80 -5.65 2.23
N ASP A 9 -7.64 -5.42 1.60
CA ASP A 9 -7.51 -5.41 0.14
C ASP A 9 -7.90 -6.75 -0.45
N ARG A 10 -7.42 -7.83 0.17
CA ARG A 10 -7.82 -9.20 -0.17
C ARG A 10 -9.32 -9.46 0.00
N ALA A 11 -9.95 -8.90 1.04
CA ALA A 11 -11.40 -9.03 1.22
C ALA A 11 -12.17 -8.32 0.09
N LYS A 12 -11.74 -7.13 -0.32
CA LYS A 12 -12.34 -6.40 -1.45
C LYS A 12 -12.20 -7.15 -2.78
N GLU A 13 -11.01 -7.69 -3.07
CA GLU A 13 -10.78 -8.51 -4.25
C GLU A 13 -11.70 -9.75 -4.28
N LEU A 14 -11.82 -10.46 -3.14
CA LEU A 14 -12.71 -11.63 -3.04
C LEU A 14 -14.18 -11.25 -3.24
N ILE A 15 -14.62 -10.10 -2.73
CA ILE A 15 -15.98 -9.61 -2.97
C ILE A 15 -16.20 -9.30 -4.45
N GLN A 16 -15.23 -8.66 -5.11
CA GLN A 16 -15.30 -8.35 -6.54
C GLN A 16 -15.33 -9.61 -7.40
N MET A 17 -14.51 -10.61 -7.07
CA MET A 17 -14.49 -11.90 -7.76
C MET A 17 -15.84 -12.63 -7.66
N ASN A 18 -16.47 -12.62 -6.47
CA ASN A 18 -17.73 -13.32 -6.23
C ASN A 18 -18.97 -12.53 -6.69
N ASN A 19 -18.92 -11.20 -6.70
CA ASN A 19 -20.08 -10.33 -6.95
C ASN A 19 -19.75 -9.25 -7.99
N LYS A 20 -19.37 -9.66 -9.20
CA LYS A 20 -18.88 -8.78 -10.29
C LYS A 20 -19.79 -7.59 -10.65
N THR A 21 -21.09 -7.66 -10.39
CA THR A 21 -22.05 -6.59 -10.74
C THR A 21 -22.44 -5.69 -9.58
N THR A 22 -22.22 -6.11 -8.34
CA THR A 22 -22.71 -5.39 -7.14
C THR A 22 -21.62 -5.08 -6.10
N TYR A 23 -20.37 -5.50 -6.35
CA TYR A 23 -19.26 -5.31 -5.42
C TYR A 23 -19.02 -3.84 -5.03
N ALA A 24 -19.28 -2.89 -5.92
CA ALA A 24 -19.07 -1.47 -5.67
C ALA A 24 -19.82 -0.96 -4.43
N LYS A 25 -21.06 -1.41 -4.21
CA LYS A 25 -21.85 -1.04 -3.03
C LYS A 25 -21.23 -1.58 -1.73
N TRP A 26 -20.68 -2.80 -1.79
CA TRP A 26 -20.00 -3.42 -0.66
C TRP A 26 -18.68 -2.71 -0.35
N TRP A 27 -17.91 -2.35 -1.38
CA TRP A 27 -16.68 -1.60 -1.24
C TRP A 27 -16.94 -0.24 -0.59
N GLU A 28 -17.97 0.49 -1.01
CA GLU A 28 -18.34 1.78 -0.43
C GLU A 28 -18.66 1.69 1.08
N ILE A 29 -19.34 0.62 1.52
CA ILE A 29 -19.63 0.39 2.95
C ILE A 29 -18.33 0.09 3.71
N ILE A 30 -17.44 -0.71 3.13
CA ILE A 30 -16.13 -1.03 3.70
C ILE A 30 -15.28 0.23 3.81
N ASP A 31 -15.21 1.04 2.76
CA ASP A 31 -14.45 2.28 2.70
C ASP A 31 -14.93 3.29 3.73
N ARG A 32 -16.25 3.52 3.80
CA ARG A 32 -16.81 4.41 4.84
C ARG A 32 -16.47 3.97 6.25
N ARG A 33 -16.51 2.67 6.53
CA ARG A 33 -16.10 2.14 7.85
C ARG A 33 -14.60 2.24 8.04
N TRP A 34 -13.81 1.99 7.00
CA TRP A 34 -12.36 2.04 7.05
C TRP A 34 -11.84 3.45 7.33
N GLU A 35 -12.38 4.46 6.65
CA GLU A 35 -12.06 5.88 6.85
C GLU A 35 -12.38 6.35 8.28
N TYR A 36 -13.47 5.86 8.87
CA TYR A 36 -13.92 6.31 10.20
C TYR A 36 -13.12 5.71 11.36
N THR A 37 -12.54 4.52 11.19
CA THR A 37 -12.11 3.72 12.35
C THR A 37 -10.61 3.81 12.64
N LEU A 38 -9.73 4.25 11.72
CA LEU A 38 -8.30 4.39 12.04
C LEU A 38 -7.52 5.24 11.05
N HIS A 39 -6.48 5.92 11.55
CA HIS A 39 -5.47 6.70 10.83
C HIS A 39 -5.00 6.02 9.54
N HIS A 40 -5.73 6.34 8.47
CA HIS A 40 -5.59 5.77 7.14
C HIS A 40 -4.15 5.92 6.64
N ASP A 41 -3.58 7.11 6.83
CA ASP A 41 -2.23 7.47 6.42
C ASP A 41 -1.16 6.55 7.05
N LEU A 42 -1.24 6.30 8.36
CA LEU A 42 -0.24 5.51 9.08
C LEU A 42 -0.30 4.02 8.69
N ARG A 43 -1.50 3.51 8.44
CA ARG A 43 -1.69 2.14 7.96
C ARG A 43 -1.21 1.97 6.52
N ALA A 44 -1.50 2.94 5.66
CA ALA A 44 -0.98 2.99 4.31
C ALA A 44 0.56 3.02 4.31
N ALA A 45 1.18 3.85 5.15
CA ALA A 45 2.63 3.86 5.33
C ALA A 45 3.16 2.53 5.88
N GLY A 46 2.50 1.96 6.89
CA GLY A 46 2.88 0.68 7.49
C GLY A 46 2.74 -0.51 6.53
N TYR A 47 1.81 -0.45 5.58
CA TYR A 47 1.72 -1.37 4.45
C TYR A 47 2.84 -1.13 3.45
N PHE A 48 3.06 0.13 3.08
CA PHE A 48 4.01 0.51 2.05
C PHE A 48 5.46 0.13 2.39
N PHE A 49 5.85 0.33 3.64
CA PHE A 49 7.20 0.02 4.14
C PHE A 49 7.33 -1.41 4.69
N ASN A 50 6.30 -2.27 4.58
CA ASN A 50 6.40 -3.64 5.05
C ASN A 50 7.15 -4.52 4.04
N SER A 51 8.35 -4.96 4.42
CA SER A 51 9.20 -5.82 3.58
C SER A 51 8.51 -7.12 3.14
N GLN A 52 7.66 -7.71 3.98
CA GLN A 52 6.94 -8.93 3.62
C GLN A 52 6.00 -8.75 2.41
N TYR A 53 5.41 -7.56 2.24
CA TYR A 53 4.56 -7.25 1.10
C TYR A 53 5.36 -6.69 -0.07
N MET A 54 6.49 -6.06 0.21
CA MET A 54 7.43 -5.57 -0.79
C MET A 54 8.13 -6.71 -1.57
N TYR A 55 8.48 -7.81 -0.90
CA TYR A 55 9.16 -8.98 -1.49
C TYR A 55 8.21 -10.16 -1.76
N ARG A 56 6.90 -9.91 -1.84
CA ARG A 56 5.93 -10.98 -2.02
C ARG A 56 6.02 -11.55 -3.45
N THR A 57 6.01 -12.88 -3.55
CA THR A 57 6.18 -13.62 -4.82
C THR A 57 4.86 -14.01 -5.49
N ASP A 58 3.72 -13.60 -4.93
CA ASP A 58 2.37 -13.96 -5.43
C ASP A 58 1.89 -13.05 -6.58
N GLY A 59 2.77 -12.24 -7.16
CA GLY A 59 2.46 -11.32 -8.28
C GLY A 59 1.64 -10.09 -7.90
N ARG A 60 1.34 -9.88 -6.61
CA ARG A 60 0.58 -8.71 -6.11
C ARG A 60 1.46 -7.54 -5.67
N ASN A 61 2.77 -7.59 -5.89
CA ASN A 61 3.70 -6.51 -5.55
C ASN A 61 3.46 -5.23 -6.39
N GLU A 62 2.93 -5.38 -7.61
CA GLU A 62 2.78 -4.31 -8.60
C GLU A 62 1.36 -3.72 -8.67
N ASN A 63 0.36 -4.44 -8.16
CA ASN A 63 -1.05 -4.10 -8.35
C ASN A 63 -1.82 -4.14 -7.03
N TYR A 64 -1.72 -3.07 -6.25
CA TYR A 64 -2.67 -2.81 -5.17
C TYR A 64 -3.79 -1.91 -5.73
N HIS A 65 -5.06 -2.30 -5.52
CA HIS A 65 -6.24 -1.62 -6.08
C HIS A 65 -6.30 -0.13 -5.72
N ASN A 66 -5.65 0.22 -4.61
CA ASN A 66 -5.68 1.52 -3.97
C ASN A 66 -4.34 2.26 -4.06
N ALA A 67 -3.65 2.18 -5.21
CA ALA A 67 -2.30 2.70 -5.32
C ALA A 67 -2.14 4.19 -5.00
N SER A 68 -3.08 5.00 -5.50
CA SER A 68 -3.14 6.43 -5.18
C SER A 68 -3.35 6.67 -3.69
N GLU A 69 -4.28 5.93 -3.07
CA GLU A 69 -4.63 6.05 -1.67
C GLU A 69 -3.45 5.71 -0.74
N VAL A 70 -2.73 4.61 -1.01
CA VAL A 70 -1.55 4.24 -0.23
C VAL A 70 -0.45 5.30 -0.36
N LEU A 71 -0.19 5.80 -1.56
CA LEU A 71 0.84 6.82 -1.80
C LEU A 71 0.48 8.15 -1.13
N ILE A 72 -0.79 8.56 -1.16
CA ILE A 72 -1.27 9.74 -0.43
C ILE A 72 -1.04 9.56 1.06
N GLY A 73 -1.43 8.40 1.61
CA GLY A 73 -1.24 8.09 3.02
C GLY A 73 0.23 8.15 3.45
N VAL A 74 1.13 7.55 2.67
CA VAL A 74 2.57 7.61 2.94
C VAL A 74 3.09 9.05 2.91
N LYS A 75 2.71 9.85 1.90
CA LYS A 75 3.12 11.26 1.80
C LYS A 75 2.63 12.08 3.00
N ASN A 76 1.40 11.83 3.46
CA ASN A 76 0.85 12.49 4.63
C ASN A 76 1.63 12.13 5.90
N VAL A 77 2.00 10.87 6.09
CA VAL A 77 2.85 10.44 7.21
C VAL A 77 4.22 11.11 7.13
N ILE A 78 4.89 11.07 5.98
CA ILE A 78 6.22 11.66 5.80
C ILE A 78 6.19 13.16 6.14
N ARG A 79 5.19 13.89 5.66
CA ARG A 79 5.01 15.32 5.96
C ARG A 79 4.75 15.61 7.43
N ARG A 80 4.02 14.73 8.14
CA ARG A 80 3.80 14.87 9.58
C ARG A 80 5.02 14.47 10.41
N MET A 81 5.84 13.55 9.92
CA MET A 81 7.05 13.08 10.61
C MET A 81 8.25 14.00 10.42
N LEU A 82 8.31 14.72 9.30
CA LEU A 82 9.40 15.61 8.97
C LEU A 82 8.91 17.06 9.10
N ASP A 83 9.39 17.76 10.13
CA ASP A 83 9.11 19.19 10.37
C ASP A 83 9.69 20.13 9.30
N ASN A 84 10.36 19.58 8.28
CA ASN A 84 10.98 20.34 7.20
C ASN A 84 10.44 19.85 5.84
N GLU A 85 9.87 20.79 5.09
CA GLU A 85 9.19 20.49 3.83
C GLU A 85 10.15 20.03 2.72
N ASP A 86 11.36 20.58 2.65
CA ASP A 86 12.37 20.12 1.68
C ASP A 86 12.78 18.66 1.95
N ARG A 87 12.95 18.29 3.22
CA ARG A 87 13.22 16.90 3.62
C ARG A 87 12.05 15.98 3.27
N ALA A 88 10.82 16.44 3.48
CA ALA A 88 9.63 15.69 3.10
C ALA A 88 9.53 15.48 1.59
N ILE A 89 9.85 16.50 0.80
CA ILE A 89 9.88 16.42 -0.67
C ILE A 89 10.94 15.42 -1.13
N ILE A 90 12.15 15.47 -0.57
CA ILE A 90 13.23 14.52 -0.89
C ILE A 90 12.81 13.09 -0.54
N ALA A 91 12.28 12.87 0.66
CA ALA A 91 11.82 11.55 1.09
C ALA A 91 10.69 11.02 0.20
N CYS A 92 9.74 11.88 -0.20
CA CYS A 92 8.66 11.49 -1.12
C CYS A 92 9.19 11.10 -2.51
N LYS A 93 10.25 11.74 -3.01
CA LYS A 93 10.89 11.38 -4.29
C LYS A 93 11.57 10.01 -4.22
N GLN A 94 12.20 9.68 -3.09
CA GLN A 94 12.89 8.41 -2.87
C GLN A 94 11.94 7.20 -2.71
N MET A 95 10.63 7.42 -2.51
CA MET A 95 9.65 6.34 -2.36
C MET A 95 9.59 5.40 -3.57
N HIS A 96 9.77 5.93 -4.78
CA HIS A 96 9.76 5.11 -6.00
C HIS A 96 10.98 4.19 -6.04
N ASP A 97 12.16 4.74 -5.78
CA ASP A 97 13.42 3.98 -5.73
C ASP A 97 13.37 2.88 -4.67
N TYR A 98 12.82 3.19 -3.48
CA TYR A 98 12.60 2.21 -2.42
C TYR A 98 11.79 1.01 -2.93
N ARG A 99 10.72 1.23 -3.69
CA ARG A 99 9.89 0.14 -4.23
C ARG A 99 10.49 -0.60 -5.42
N LEU A 100 11.49 -0.03 -6.10
CA LEU A 100 12.21 -0.65 -7.22
C LEU A 100 13.41 -1.52 -6.80
N GLN A 101 13.98 -1.30 -5.62
CA GLN A 101 15.09 -2.10 -5.09
C GLN A 101 14.86 -3.63 -5.04
N PRO A 102 13.64 -4.18 -4.86
CA PRO A 102 13.39 -5.61 -4.87
C PRO A 102 13.65 -6.29 -6.21
N THR A 103 13.37 -5.61 -7.32
CA THR A 103 13.43 -6.21 -8.66
C THR A 103 14.87 -6.57 -9.02
N THR A 104 15.86 -5.81 -8.57
CA THR A 104 17.28 -6.05 -8.88
C THR A 104 17.90 -7.15 -8.00
N LEU A 105 17.51 -7.25 -6.73
CA LEU A 105 18.12 -8.19 -5.77
C LEU A 105 17.52 -9.60 -5.83
N VAL A 106 16.22 -9.74 -6.11
CA VAL A 106 15.58 -11.06 -6.23
C VAL A 106 15.97 -11.75 -7.53
N LEU A 107 16.14 -11.01 -8.63
CA LEU A 107 16.64 -11.55 -9.91
C LEU A 107 18.11 -11.98 -9.84
N ALA A 108 18.92 -11.38 -8.97
CA ALA A 108 20.31 -11.77 -8.77
C ALA A 108 20.45 -13.11 -8.02
N ARG A 109 19.52 -13.44 -7.13
CA ARG A 109 19.53 -14.69 -6.33
C ARG A 109 19.05 -15.94 -7.06
N HIS A 110 18.43 -15.81 -8.23
CA HIS A 110 17.96 -16.95 -9.04
C HIS A 110 18.93 -17.33 -10.18
N LYS A 111 20.13 -16.74 -10.21
CA LYS A 111 21.19 -17.04 -11.19
C LYS A 111 22.41 -17.77 -10.59
N GLU A 112 22.33 -18.21 -9.34
CA GLU A 112 23.33 -19.07 -8.68
C GLU A 112 22.79 -20.49 -8.49
#